data_AF-B0DRZ4-F1
#
_entry.id   AF-B0DRZ4-F1
#
_cell.length_a   1.000
_cell.length_b   1.000
_cell.length_c   1.000
_cell.angle_alpha   90.00
_cell.angle_beta   90.00
_cell.angle_gamma   90.00
#
_symmetry.space_group_name_H-M   'P 1'
#
loop_
_entity.id
_entity.type
_entity.pdbx_description
1 polymer ?
#
loop_
_entity_poly.entity_id
_entity_poly.type
_entity_poly.pdbx_seq_one_letter_code
_entity_poly.pdbx_strand_id
1 'polypeptide(L)' 'MLTEAVHHTIQWKTAFDLQVKVSKAGIVEFRMGQLVQVYQNKVALTLGTEHKLTPLWSPP' A
#
# COMPACT_ATOMS: atom_id res chain seq x y z
N MET A 1 14.96 -10.60 24.31
CA MET A 1 15.23 -9.20 23.91
C MET A 1 14.84 -9.07 22.44
N LEU A 2 13.62 -8.61 22.15
CA LEU A 2 13.26 -8.32 20.76
C LEU A 2 14.03 -7.07 20.36
N THR A 3 14.79 -7.19 19.28
CA THR A 3 15.67 -6.16 18.74
C THR A 3 14.88 -4.89 18.44
N GLU A 4 15.51 -3.73 18.62
CA GLU A 4 14.90 -2.41 18.49
C GLU A 4 14.16 -2.21 17.14
N ALA A 5 14.61 -2.91 16.10
CA ALA A 5 13.93 -3.02 14.81
C ALA A 5 12.50 -3.57 14.91
N VAL A 6 12.26 -4.61 15.72
CA VAL A 6 10.93 -5.21 15.90
C VAL A 6 9.98 -4.23 16.60
N HIS A 7 10.47 -3.53 17.62
CA HIS A 7 9.69 -2.53 18.33
C HIS A 7 9.32 -1.36 17.41
N HIS A 8 10.28 -0.89 16.62
CA HIS A 8 10.05 0.15 15.62
C HIS A 8 9.03 -0.28 14.56
N THR A 9 9.12 -1.52 14.04
CA THR A 9 8.15 -2.05 13.08
C THR A 9 6.74 -2.12 13.67
N ILE A 10 6.59 -2.53 14.93
CA ILE A 10 5.29 -2.59 15.62
C ILE A 10 4.70 -1.18 15.78
N GLN A 11 5.51 -0.19 16.15
CA GLN A 11 5.07 1.20 16.30
C GLN A 11 4.54 1.78 14.98
N TRP A 12 5.29 1.60 13.89
CA TRP A 12 4.87 2.06 12.57
C TRP A 12 3.59 1.38 12.08
N LYS A 13 3.48 0.07 12.28
CA LYS A 13 2.26 -0.67 11.94
C LYS A 13 1.06 -0.15 12.73
N THR A 14 1.24 0.08 14.03
CA THR A 14 0.17 0.57 14.91
C THR A 14 -0.30 1.97 14.52
N ALA A 15 0.65 2.86 14.17
CA ALA A 15 0.33 4.20 13.69
C ALA A 15 -0.43 4.18 12.35
N PHE A 16 -0.01 3.32 11.43
CA PHE A 16 -0.70 3.11 10.16
C PHE A 16 -2.12 2.58 10.38
N ASP A 17 -2.30 1.55 11.21
CA ASP A 17 -3.61 0.96 11.51
C ASP A 17 -4.55 2.01 12.13
N LEU A 18 -4.04 2.88 13.01
CA LEU A 18 -4.80 3.99 13.60
C LEU A 18 -5.20 5.03 12.55
N GLN A 19 -4.28 5.40 11.67
CA GLN A 19 -4.53 6.34 10.60
C GLN A 19 -5.57 5.83 9.60
N VAL A 20 -5.52 4.53 9.27
CA VAL A 20 -6.53 3.87 8.42
C VAL A 20 -7.90 3.90 9.10
N LYS A 21 -7.98 3.58 10.40
CA LYS A 21 -9.25 3.61 11.18
C LYS A 21 -9.86 5.01 11.27
N VAL A 22 -9.03 6.05 11.34
CA VAL A 22 -9.49 7.45 11.40
C VAL A 22 -9.80 8.01 10.02
N SER A 23 -9.20 7.45 8.95
CA SER A 23 -9.45 7.89 7.59
C SER A 23 -10.92 7.68 7.19
N LYS A 24 -11.51 8.66 6.51
CA LYS A 24 -12.85 8.54 5.89
C LYS A 24 -12.84 7.65 4.65
N ALA A 25 -11.74 6.97 4.35
CA ALA A 25 -11.72 5.92 3.35
C ALA A 25 -12.58 4.78 3.89
N GLY A 26 -13.86 4.80 3.55
CA GLY A 26 -14.78 3.71 3.86
C GLY A 26 -14.23 2.41 3.28
N ILE A 27 -14.71 1.29 3.80
CA ILE A 27 -14.39 -0.03 3.25
C ILE A 27 -14.71 0.00 1.75
N VAL A 28 -13.68 -0.18 0.93
CA VAL A 28 -13.84 -0.31 -0.52
C VAL A 28 -14.18 -1.77 -0.79
N GLU A 29 -15.47 -2.06 -0.86
CA GLU A 29 -15.97 -3.38 -1.26
C GLU A 29 -16.08 -3.44 -2.78
N PHE A 30 -15.31 -4.33 -3.40
CA PHE A 30 -15.41 -4.60 -4.82
C PHE A 30 -16.50 -5.65 -5.09
N ARG A 31 -17.36 -5.39 -6.06
CA ARG A 31 -18.41 -6.29 -6.53
C ARG A 31 -18.04 -6.86 -7.89
N MET A 32 -18.54 -8.07 -8.17
CA MET A 32 -18.34 -8.69 -9.49
C MET A 32 -18.85 -7.77 -10.61
N GLY A 33 -18.04 -7.61 -11.66
CA GLY A 33 -18.33 -6.74 -12.80
C GLY A 33 -17.84 -5.30 -12.67
N GLN A 34 -17.23 -4.92 -11.53
CA GLN A 34 -16.58 -3.62 -11.39
C GLN A 34 -15.16 -3.63 -11.97
N LEU A 35 -14.83 -2.59 -12.72
CA LEU A 35 -13.47 -2.34 -13.19
C LEU A 35 -12.62 -1.85 -12.02
N VAL A 36 -11.46 -2.46 -11.83
CA VAL A 36 -10.56 -2.18 -10.71
C VAL A 36 -9.13 -2.10 -11.22
N GLN A 37 -8.38 -1.13 -10.72
CA GLN A 37 -6.97 -0.99 -11.05
C GLN A 37 -6.12 -1.57 -9.94
N VAL A 38 -5.17 -2.43 -10.30
CA VAL A 38 -4.27 -3.08 -9.36
C VAL A 38 -2.96 -2.29 -9.29
N TYR A 39 -2.53 -2.01 -8.06
CA TYR A 39 -1.25 -1.34 -7.81
C TYR A 39 -0.06 -2.27 -8.08
N GLN A 40 0.84 -1.86 -8.97
CA GLN A 40 2.01 -2.63 -9.36
C GLN A 40 3.19 -2.39 -8.40
N ASN A 41 3.12 -3.02 -7.22
CA ASN A 41 4.12 -2.84 -6.15
C ASN A 41 5.56 -3.19 -6.59
N LYS A 42 5.72 -4.13 -7.53
CA LYS A 42 7.04 -4.50 -8.08
C LYS A 42 7.73 -3.34 -8.81
N VAL A 43 6.95 -2.54 -9.54
CA VAL A 43 7.45 -1.35 -10.25
C VAL A 43 7.76 -0.26 -9.23
N ALA A 44 6.89 -0.07 -8.25
CA ALA A 44 7.04 0.94 -7.19
C ALA A 44 8.28 0.77 -6.31
N LEU A 45 8.66 -0.48 -6.02
CA LEU A 45 9.79 -0.80 -5.13
C LEU A 45 11.14 -0.83 -5.84
N THR A 46 11.16 -0.81 -7.17
CA THR A 46 12.40 -0.86 -7.94
C THR A 46 12.92 0.57 -8.13
N LEU A 47 13.98 0.93 -7.42
CA LEU A 47 14.73 2.20 -7.58
C LEU A 47 15.55 2.20 -8.89
N GLY A 48 14.87 2.00 -10.02
CA GLY A 48 15.45 2.04 -11.36
C GLY A 48 14.78 3.10 -12.23
N THR A 49 15.46 3.56 -13.27
CA THR A 49 14.97 4.59 -14.21
C THR A 49 13.61 4.24 -14.83
N GLU A 50 13.30 2.94 -14.95
CA GLU A 50 12.02 2.39 -15.44
C GLU A 50 10.81 2.80 -14.59
N HIS A 51 11.03 3.12 -13.30
CA HIS A 51 10.00 3.60 -12.39
C HIS A 51 9.43 4.97 -12.79
N LYS A 52 10.20 5.79 -13.53
CA LYS A 52 9.74 7.12 -13.97
C LYS A 52 8.78 7.07 -15.16
N LEU A 53 8.79 5.99 -15.93
CA LEU A 53 8.06 5.88 -17.20
C LEU A 53 6.95 4.82 -17.17
N THR A 54 6.92 3.98 -16.14
CA THR A 54 5.95 2.88 -16.04
C THR A 54 4.77 3.29 -15.16
N PRO A 55 3.52 3.12 -15.64
CA PRO A 55 2.34 3.35 -14.81
C PRO A 55 2.33 2.46 -13.57
N LEU A 56 2.07 3.06 -12.40
CA LEU A 56 1.95 2.31 -11.14
C LEU A 56 0.62 1.55 -10.99
N TRP A 57 -0.34 1.84 -11.87
CA TRP A 57 -1.67 1.26 -11.86
C TRP A 57 -1.90 0.48 -13.15
N SER A 58 -2.51 -0.69 -13.05
CA SER A 58 -2.94 -1.45 -14.23
C SER A 58 -4.08 -0.74 -14.97
N PRO A 59 -4.32 -1.10 -16.23
CA PRO A 59 -5.60 -0.81 -16.87
C PRO A 59 -6.77 -1.37 -16.03
N PRO A 60 -7.94 -0.70 -16.04
CA PRO A 60 -9.14 -1.15 -15.34
C PRO A 60 -9.75 -2.43 -15.91
#